data_AF-A0A7X5VMT5-F1
#
_entry.id   AF-A0A7X5VMT5-F1
#
_cell.length_a   1.000
_cell.length_b   1.000
_cell.length_c   1.000
_cell.angle_alpha   90.00
_cell.angle_beta   90.00
_cell.angle_gamma   90.00
#
_symmetry.space_group_name_H-M   'P 1'
#
loop_
_entity.id
_entity.type
_entity.pdbx_description
1 polymer ?
#
loop_
_entity_poly.entity_id
_entity_poly.type
_entity_poly.pdbx_seq_one_letter_code
_entity_poly.pdbx_strand_id
1 'polypeptide(L)'
;MWEVALELGRPEAASRAMLRVISDEVRRNAPSAVDHWLDLASRGLHGDAPPALLIHVALMLSEADQRTEALSALQRAMEISTETDSPEIAARVARASRALDRGFTEMAAWAALGSTDLSYQDRQNLEALLGELYRESPLSPLPDVPQPVRADTEAVPSVAERAVADDRPADPLLHWEDPELPDETGLSREEPLTPVAASDESESAETSIASVRPAPIDLEITSRELRVVNAQPGEMVEDGLVIEIDGGDKRKIGFDRIDAISVVAVEGLAAKFVIVIDLALNWMSDSSEPLKVIRLRGDRFDPRTLAPGK
;
A
#
# COMPACT_ATOMS: atom_id res chain seq x y z
N MET A 1 38.57 4.59 -23.70
CA MET A 1 38.44 6.07 -23.56
C MET A 1 37.86 6.48 -22.21
N TRP A 2 36.87 5.75 -21.67
CA TRP A 2 36.30 6.05 -20.35
C TRP A 2 37.24 5.72 -19.17
N GLU A 3 38.14 4.75 -19.30
CA GLU A 3 39.22 4.47 -18.31
C GLU A 3 40.09 5.70 -18.04
N VAL A 4 40.43 6.47 -19.07
CA VAL A 4 41.19 7.73 -18.93
C VAL A 4 40.40 8.77 -18.12
N ALA A 5 39.08 8.81 -18.25
CA ALA A 5 38.25 9.72 -17.45
C ALA A 5 38.19 9.29 -15.97
N LEU A 6 38.26 7.99 -15.68
CA LEU A 6 38.41 7.49 -14.31
C LEU A 6 39.80 7.80 -13.75
N GLU A 7 40.87 7.61 -14.53
CA GLU A 7 42.24 7.97 -14.14
C GLU A 7 42.41 9.47 -13.87
N LEU A 8 41.66 10.31 -14.58
CA LEU A 8 41.64 11.76 -14.39
C LEU A 8 40.70 12.22 -13.26
N GLY A 9 40.11 11.30 -12.49
CA GLY A 9 39.23 11.62 -11.37
C GLY A 9 37.88 12.24 -11.77
N ARG A 10 37.36 11.90 -12.96
CA ARG A 10 36.10 12.43 -13.49
C ARG A 10 35.05 11.33 -13.68
N PRO A 11 34.56 10.70 -12.59
CA PRO A 11 33.66 9.55 -12.65
C PRO A 11 32.33 9.84 -13.36
N GLU A 12 31.76 11.03 -13.20
CA GLU A 12 30.51 11.43 -13.85
C GLU A 12 30.63 11.52 -15.38
N ALA A 13 31.76 12.06 -15.88
CA ALA A 13 32.01 12.15 -17.31
C ALA A 13 32.21 10.76 -17.93
N ALA A 14 32.88 9.86 -17.19
CA ALA A 14 33.05 8.46 -17.57
C ALA A 14 31.70 7.72 -17.62
N SER A 15 30.88 7.89 -16.57
CA SER A 15 29.52 7.34 -16.49
C SER A 15 28.66 7.77 -17.68
N ARG A 16 28.54 9.08 -17.94
CA ARG A 16 27.72 9.60 -19.05
C ARG A 16 28.20 9.09 -20.42
N ALA A 17 29.50 8.95 -20.62
CA ALA A 17 30.03 8.40 -21.86
C ALA A 17 29.69 6.91 -22.00
N MET A 18 29.82 6.13 -20.92
CA MET A 18 29.49 4.71 -20.92
C MET A 18 27.99 4.46 -21.09
N LEU A 19 27.13 5.21 -20.40
CA LEU A 19 25.67 5.10 -20.55
C LEU A 19 25.21 5.36 -22.00
N ARG A 20 25.90 6.23 -22.75
CA ARG A 20 25.63 6.42 -24.18
C ARG A 20 26.01 5.20 -25.01
N VAL A 21 27.14 4.56 -24.72
CA VAL A 21 27.57 3.32 -25.38
C VAL A 21 26.56 2.21 -25.09
N ILE A 22 26.26 1.97 -23.81
CA ILE A 22 25.28 0.96 -23.39
C ILE A 22 23.92 1.23 -24.04
N SER A 23 23.47 2.49 -24.11
CA SER A 23 22.20 2.83 -24.75
C SER A 23 22.16 2.50 -26.26
N ASP A 24 23.26 2.71 -26.99
CA ASP A 24 23.37 2.31 -28.40
C ASP A 24 23.42 0.79 -28.56
N GLU A 25 24.11 0.09 -27.65
CA GLU A 25 24.19 -1.37 -27.64
C GLU A 25 22.86 -2.03 -27.32
N VAL A 26 22.15 -1.54 -26.31
CA VAL A 26 20.78 -1.98 -25.95
C VAL A 26 19.84 -1.78 -27.14
N ARG A 27 19.93 -0.63 -27.84
CA ARG A 27 19.10 -0.37 -29.03
C ARG A 27 19.38 -1.38 -30.16
N ARG A 28 20.61 -1.88 -30.25
CA ARG A 28 21.03 -2.89 -31.23
C ARG A 28 20.83 -4.32 -30.73
N ASN A 29 20.34 -4.50 -29.51
CA ASN A 29 20.28 -5.77 -28.81
C ASN A 29 21.63 -6.51 -28.79
N ALA A 30 22.72 -5.77 -28.59
CA ALA A 30 24.07 -6.33 -28.57
C ALA A 30 24.38 -6.94 -27.19
N PRO A 31 24.90 -8.18 -27.13
CA PRO A 31 25.20 -8.85 -25.86
C PRO A 31 26.28 -8.12 -25.04
N SER A 32 27.16 -7.34 -25.70
CA SER A 32 28.16 -6.50 -25.02
C SER A 32 27.56 -5.46 -24.08
N ALA A 33 26.28 -5.09 -24.26
CA ALA A 33 25.58 -4.19 -23.34
C ALA A 33 25.57 -4.73 -21.90
N VAL A 34 25.46 -6.06 -21.75
CA VAL A 34 25.44 -6.72 -20.43
C VAL A 34 26.79 -6.57 -19.75
N ASP A 35 27.88 -6.91 -20.46
CA ASP A 35 29.24 -6.81 -19.92
C ASP A 35 29.59 -5.37 -19.52
N HIS A 36 29.27 -4.40 -20.39
CA HIS A 36 29.50 -2.98 -20.10
C HIS A 36 28.63 -2.46 -18.96
N TRP A 37 27.40 -2.95 -18.83
CA TRP A 37 26.55 -2.61 -17.70
C TRP A 37 27.10 -3.15 -16.39
N LEU A 38 27.51 -4.42 -16.35
CA LEU A 38 28.06 -5.06 -15.15
C LEU A 38 29.34 -4.32 -14.69
N ASP A 39 30.21 -3.95 -15.62
CA ASP A 39 31.40 -3.17 -15.30
C ASP A 39 31.05 -1.76 -14.77
N LEU A 40 30.06 -1.08 -15.37
CA LEU A 40 29.56 0.20 -14.86
C LEU A 40 28.92 0.07 -13.46
N ALA A 41 28.14 -0.99 -13.25
CA ALA A 41 27.44 -1.27 -12.00
C ALA A 41 28.42 -1.61 -10.87
N SER A 42 29.45 -2.42 -11.15
CA SER A 42 30.51 -2.77 -10.19
C SER A 42 31.26 -1.56 -9.63
N ARG A 43 31.26 -0.45 -10.38
CA ARG A 43 31.89 0.82 -10.00
C ARG A 43 30.92 1.82 -9.38
N GLY A 44 29.63 1.47 -9.24
CA GLY A 44 28.59 2.35 -8.69
C GLY A 44 28.23 3.53 -9.59
N LEU A 45 28.53 3.47 -10.89
CA LEU A 45 28.44 4.61 -11.81
C LEU A 45 27.16 4.66 -12.65
N HIS A 46 26.11 3.94 -12.25
CA HIS A 46 24.85 3.82 -13.00
C HIS A 46 23.72 4.71 -12.46
N GLY A 47 24.00 5.57 -11.46
CA GLY A 47 22.99 6.39 -10.78
C GLY A 47 22.21 7.36 -11.69
N ASP A 48 22.85 7.83 -12.76
CA ASP A 48 22.28 8.76 -13.76
C ASP A 48 21.59 8.05 -14.94
N ALA A 49 21.44 6.72 -14.90
CA ALA A 49 20.84 5.98 -15.99
C ALA A 49 19.34 6.32 -16.12
N PRO A 50 18.83 6.62 -17.34
CA PRO A 50 17.42 6.92 -17.51
C PRO A 50 16.55 5.67 -17.27
N PRO A 51 15.32 5.80 -16.74
CA PRO A 51 14.44 4.68 -16.39
C PRO A 51 14.21 3.70 -17.55
N ALA A 52 14.05 4.22 -18.76
CA ALA A 52 13.85 3.39 -19.95
C ALA A 52 15.06 2.48 -20.24
N LEU A 53 16.28 2.97 -19.99
CA LEU A 53 17.50 2.18 -20.14
C LEU A 53 17.61 1.12 -19.04
N LEU A 54 17.35 1.51 -17.79
CA LEU A 54 17.34 0.59 -16.64
C LEU A 54 16.40 -0.61 -16.86
N ILE A 55 15.18 -0.35 -17.34
CA ILE A 55 14.20 -1.40 -17.63
C ILE A 55 14.68 -2.33 -18.76
N HIS A 56 15.23 -1.80 -19.85
CA HIS A 56 15.71 -2.65 -20.95
C HIS A 56 16.92 -3.48 -20.55
N VAL A 57 17.88 -2.87 -19.84
CA VAL A 57 19.05 -3.59 -19.37
C VAL A 57 18.66 -4.66 -18.36
N ALA A 58 17.68 -4.41 -17.48
CA ALA A 58 17.17 -5.43 -16.58
C ALA A 58 16.60 -6.65 -17.32
N LEU A 59 15.89 -6.45 -18.44
CA LEU A 59 15.40 -7.55 -19.27
C LEU A 59 16.57 -8.34 -19.88
N MET A 60 17.57 -7.66 -20.44
CA MET A 60 18.77 -8.34 -21.00
C MET A 60 19.56 -9.09 -19.92
N LEU A 61 19.69 -8.51 -18.72
CA LEU A 61 20.33 -9.17 -17.57
C LEU A 61 19.54 -10.40 -17.12
N SER A 62 18.21 -10.34 -17.11
CA SER A 62 17.36 -11.49 -16.82
C SER A 62 17.56 -12.62 -17.83
N GLU A 63 17.70 -12.30 -19.12
CA GLU A 63 17.99 -13.29 -20.17
C GLU A 63 19.39 -13.90 -20.03
N ALA A 64 20.33 -13.16 -19.47
CA ALA A 64 21.70 -13.58 -19.17
C ALA A 64 21.87 -14.23 -17.78
N ASP A 65 20.77 -14.54 -17.08
CA ASP A 65 20.73 -15.13 -15.73
C ASP A 65 21.43 -14.27 -14.64
N GLN A 66 21.60 -12.96 -14.88
CA GLN A 66 22.13 -11.98 -13.93
C GLN A 66 21.00 -11.40 -13.08
N ARG A 67 20.34 -12.26 -12.29
CA ARG A 67 19.08 -11.92 -11.58
C ARG A 67 19.24 -10.78 -10.57
N THR A 68 20.33 -10.75 -9.82
CA THR A 68 20.57 -9.75 -8.77
C THR A 68 20.70 -8.36 -9.38
N GLU A 69 21.51 -8.24 -10.43
CA GLU A 69 21.77 -6.99 -11.13
C GLU A 69 20.55 -6.52 -11.92
N ALA A 70 19.78 -7.44 -12.50
CA ALA A 70 18.49 -7.11 -13.12
C ALA A 70 17.54 -6.47 -12.11
N LEU A 71 17.44 -7.05 -10.91
CA LEU A 71 16.58 -6.54 -9.85
C LEU A 71 17.07 -5.19 -9.31
N SER A 72 18.39 -5.00 -9.12
CA SER A 72 18.95 -3.70 -8.74
C SER A 72 18.67 -2.61 -9.79
N ALA A 73 18.75 -2.93 -11.08
CA ALA A 73 18.39 -1.98 -12.14
C ALA A 73 16.91 -1.60 -12.09
N LEU A 74 16.01 -2.56 -11.83
CA LEU A 74 14.57 -2.28 -11.67
C LEU A 74 14.24 -1.51 -10.39
N GLN A 75 14.93 -1.79 -9.28
CA GLN A 75 14.81 -1.01 -8.04
C GLN A 75 15.17 0.46 -8.29
N ARG A 76 16.28 0.73 -8.98
CA ARG A 76 16.66 2.11 -9.32
C ARG A 76 15.63 2.77 -10.24
N ALA A 77 15.05 2.04 -11.20
CA ALA A 77 13.98 2.57 -12.03
C ALA A 77 12.72 2.90 -11.22
N MET A 78 12.42 2.10 -10.20
CA MET A 78 11.31 2.34 -9.28
C MET A 78 11.55 3.56 -8.39
N GLU A 79 12.77 3.75 -7.89
CA GLU A 79 13.13 4.97 -7.14
C GLU A 79 12.89 6.23 -7.99
N ILE A 80 13.36 6.23 -9.24
CA ILE A 80 13.13 7.36 -10.16
C ILE A 80 11.63 7.55 -10.45
N SER A 81 10.87 6.46 -10.54
CA SER A 81 9.41 6.51 -10.70
C SER A 81 8.75 7.27 -9.55
N THR A 82 9.18 7.03 -8.31
CA THR A 82 8.69 7.72 -7.12
C THR A 82 9.17 9.17 -7.07
N GLU A 83 10.44 9.43 -7.40
CA GLU A 83 11.00 10.79 -7.44
C GLU A 83 10.32 11.70 -8.48
N THR A 84 9.79 11.11 -9.55
CA THR A 84 9.17 11.83 -10.67
C THR A 84 7.64 11.73 -10.71
N ASP A 85 7.03 11.08 -9.72
CA ASP A 85 5.59 10.78 -9.67
C ASP A 85 5.06 10.19 -10.99
N SER A 86 5.83 9.30 -11.61
CA SER A 86 5.53 8.77 -12.95
C SER A 86 4.96 7.35 -12.88
N PRO A 87 3.63 7.16 -12.84
CA PRO A 87 3.02 5.84 -12.68
C PRO A 87 3.28 4.91 -13.89
N GLU A 88 3.55 5.48 -15.07
CA GLU A 88 3.92 4.72 -16.27
C GLU A 88 5.24 3.96 -16.10
N ILE A 89 6.20 4.54 -15.37
CA ILE A 89 7.49 3.90 -15.10
C ILE A 89 7.26 2.73 -14.14
N ALA A 90 6.54 2.94 -13.03
CA ALA A 90 6.17 1.86 -12.10
C ALA A 90 5.42 0.72 -12.82
N ALA A 91 4.47 1.03 -13.72
CA ALA A 91 3.74 0.03 -14.49
C ALA A 91 4.63 -0.78 -15.46
N ARG A 92 5.69 -0.16 -16.00
CA ARG A 92 6.69 -0.86 -16.82
C ARG A 92 7.63 -1.70 -15.97
N VAL A 93 8.05 -1.19 -14.82
CA VAL A 93 8.87 -1.93 -13.85
C VAL A 93 8.16 -3.20 -13.40
N ALA A 94 6.88 -3.11 -13.02
CA ALA A 94 6.07 -4.26 -12.64
C ALA A 94 6.03 -5.34 -13.73
N ARG A 95 5.84 -4.96 -14.98
CA ARG A 95 5.84 -5.93 -16.10
C ARG A 95 7.21 -6.57 -16.29
N ALA A 96 8.29 -5.80 -16.16
CA ALA A 96 9.65 -6.28 -16.34
C ALA A 96 10.11 -7.19 -15.18
N SER A 97 9.61 -6.98 -13.95
CA SER A 97 9.98 -7.79 -12.79
C SER A 97 9.25 -9.12 -12.67
N ARG A 98 8.23 -9.37 -13.50
CA ARG A 98 7.37 -10.57 -13.44
C ARG A 98 8.14 -11.89 -13.28
N ALA A 99 9.22 -12.07 -14.06
CA ALA A 99 10.02 -13.29 -14.03
C ALA A 99 11.13 -13.28 -12.96
N LEU A 100 11.41 -12.12 -12.36
CA LEU A 100 12.55 -11.89 -11.48
C LEU A 100 12.19 -11.98 -10.01
N ASP A 101 11.10 -11.36 -9.58
CA ASP A 101 10.69 -11.42 -8.18
C ASP A 101 9.20 -11.08 -8.03
N ARG A 102 8.45 -12.02 -7.43
CA ARG A 102 7.00 -11.89 -7.27
C ARG A 102 6.62 -10.76 -6.33
N GLY A 103 7.28 -10.64 -5.18
CA GLY A 103 6.95 -9.63 -4.18
C GLY A 103 7.22 -8.22 -4.71
N PHE A 104 8.33 -8.05 -5.42
CA PHE A 104 8.69 -6.80 -6.07
C PHE A 104 7.76 -6.47 -7.24
N THR A 105 7.32 -7.47 -8.02
CA THR A 105 6.30 -7.30 -9.05
C THR A 105 4.99 -6.77 -8.48
N GLU A 106 4.51 -7.40 -7.39
CA GLU A 106 3.28 -7.00 -6.70
C GLU A 106 3.39 -5.58 -6.14
N MET A 107 4.48 -5.26 -5.47
CA MET A 107 4.75 -3.92 -4.93
C MET A 107 4.74 -2.85 -6.03
N ALA A 108 5.46 -3.07 -7.14
CA ALA A 108 5.53 -2.11 -8.24
C ALA A 108 4.16 -1.94 -8.94
N ALA A 109 3.38 -3.02 -9.06
CA ALA A 109 2.03 -2.95 -9.63
C ALA A 109 1.08 -2.14 -8.75
N TRP A 110 1.09 -2.37 -7.43
CA TRP A 110 0.26 -1.59 -6.49
C TRP A 110 0.66 -0.13 -6.44
N ALA A 111 1.96 0.18 -6.48
CA ALA A 111 2.45 1.55 -6.54
C ALA A 111 1.92 2.28 -7.79
N ALA A 112 1.93 1.63 -8.96
CA ALA A 112 1.37 2.21 -10.19
C ALA A 112 -0.16 2.37 -10.12
N LEU A 113 -0.88 1.38 -9.57
CA LEU A 113 -2.34 1.39 -9.44
C LEU A 113 -2.86 2.44 -8.47
N GLY A 114 -2.04 2.85 -7.49
CA GLY A 114 -2.36 3.93 -6.56
C GLY A 114 -2.49 5.31 -7.23
N SER A 115 -1.98 5.48 -8.45
CA SER A 115 -2.08 6.74 -9.18
C SER A 115 -3.38 6.88 -9.97
N THR A 116 -3.97 8.07 -9.91
CA THR A 116 -5.13 8.46 -10.71
C THR A 116 -4.79 8.73 -12.18
N ASP A 117 -3.53 9.02 -12.48
CA ASP A 117 -3.07 9.45 -13.81
C ASP A 117 -2.74 8.28 -14.73
N LEU A 118 -2.83 7.04 -14.22
CA LEU A 118 -2.59 5.84 -14.99
C LEU A 118 -3.70 5.63 -16.04
N SER A 119 -3.30 5.31 -17.27
CA SER A 119 -4.24 5.01 -18.35
C SER A 119 -5.14 3.82 -17.99
N TYR A 120 -6.38 3.82 -18.50
CA TYR A 120 -7.32 2.71 -18.29
C TYR A 120 -6.74 1.37 -18.76
N GLN A 121 -6.04 1.37 -19.90
CA GLN A 121 -5.42 0.17 -20.46
C GLN A 121 -4.28 -0.35 -19.56
N ASP A 122 -3.42 0.54 -19.05
CA ASP A 122 -2.34 0.12 -18.15
C ASP A 122 -2.88 -0.39 -16.82
N ARG A 123 -3.96 0.22 -16.30
CA ARG A 123 -4.67 -0.28 -15.11
C ARG A 123 -5.18 -1.71 -15.32
N GLN A 124 -5.90 -1.97 -16.42
CA GLN A 124 -6.36 -3.31 -16.75
C GLN A 124 -5.21 -4.32 -16.89
N ASN A 125 -4.10 -3.91 -17.51
CA ASN A 125 -2.93 -4.77 -17.67
C ASN A 125 -2.30 -5.14 -16.31
N LEU A 126 -2.24 -4.20 -15.37
CA LEU A 126 -1.72 -4.44 -14.03
C LEU A 126 -2.66 -5.29 -13.17
N GLU A 127 -3.96 -5.06 -13.25
CA GLU A 127 -4.97 -5.89 -12.58
C GLU A 127 -4.91 -7.35 -13.08
N ALA A 128 -4.77 -7.54 -14.39
CA ALA A 128 -4.57 -8.86 -14.98
C ALA A 128 -3.27 -9.51 -14.48
N LEU A 129 -2.17 -8.75 -14.44
CA LEU A 129 -0.90 -9.22 -13.92
C LEU A 129 -1.00 -9.68 -12.46
N LEU A 130 -1.63 -8.88 -11.59
CA LEU A 130 -1.86 -9.25 -10.19
C LEU A 130 -2.75 -10.48 -10.07
N GLY A 131 -3.82 -10.58 -10.88
CA GLY A 131 -4.68 -11.76 -10.92
C GLY A 131 -3.93 -13.05 -11.29
N GLU A 132 -2.96 -12.97 -12.21
CA GLU A 132 -2.06 -14.09 -12.54
C GLU A 132 -1.18 -14.47 -11.36
N LEU A 133 -0.55 -13.50 -10.70
CA LEU A 133 0.31 -13.75 -9.53
C LEU A 133 -0.44 -14.41 -8.37
N TYR A 134 -1.68 -14.01 -8.10
CA TYR A 134 -2.50 -14.63 -7.05
C TYR A 134 -2.98 -16.03 -7.43
N ARG A 135 -3.22 -16.31 -8.73
CA ARG A 135 -3.59 -17.65 -9.19
C ARG A 135 -2.42 -18.63 -9.14
N GLU A 136 -1.21 -18.16 -9.43
CA GLU A 136 0.03 -18.95 -9.37
C GLU A 136 0.51 -19.19 -7.94
N SER A 137 -0.15 -18.61 -6.93
CA SER A 137 0.17 -18.89 -5.53
C SER A 137 -0.16 -20.34 -5.20
N PRO A 138 0.82 -21.17 -4.81
CA PRO A 138 0.51 -22.48 -4.28
C PRO A 138 -0.33 -22.24 -3.02
N LEU A 139 -1.56 -22.73 -3.04
CA LEU A 139 -2.33 -22.97 -1.83
C LEU A 139 -1.39 -23.70 -0.86
N SER A 140 -0.93 -23.03 0.19
CA SER A 140 -0.32 -23.72 1.31
C SER A 140 -1.26 -24.85 1.68
N PRO A 141 -0.78 -26.11 1.78
CA PRO A 141 -1.64 -27.19 2.27
C PRO A 141 -2.15 -26.73 3.63
N LEU A 142 -3.48 -26.60 3.74
CA LEU A 142 -4.13 -26.28 4.99
C LEU A 142 -3.54 -27.19 6.07
N PRO A 143 -3.13 -26.66 7.24
CA PRO A 143 -2.74 -27.53 8.34
C PRO A 143 -3.91 -28.48 8.61
N ASP A 144 -3.59 -29.78 8.60
CA ASP A 144 -4.52 -30.89 8.77
C ASP A 144 -5.40 -30.60 9.98
N VAL A 145 -6.63 -30.12 9.72
CA VAL A 145 -7.59 -29.82 10.80
C VAL A 145 -7.92 -31.19 11.40
N PRO A 146 -7.55 -31.46 12.67
CA PRO A 146 -7.83 -32.76 13.25
C PRO A 146 -9.34 -32.96 13.25
N GLN A 147 -9.80 -33.98 12.52
CA GLN A 147 -11.21 -34.32 12.45
C GLN A 147 -11.74 -34.52 13.88
N PRO A 148 -12.90 -33.95 14.23
CA PRO A 148 -13.48 -34.16 15.54
C PRO A 148 -13.79 -35.65 15.71
N VAL A 149 -13.09 -36.27 16.65
CA VAL A 149 -13.33 -37.63 17.11
C VAL A 149 -14.79 -37.69 17.57
N ARG A 150 -15.59 -38.52 16.92
CA ARG A 150 -16.97 -38.79 17.34
C ARG A 150 -16.92 -39.40 18.74
N ALA A 151 -17.28 -38.62 19.75
CA ALA A 151 -17.57 -39.15 21.07
C ALA A 151 -18.96 -39.78 21.02
N ASP A 152 -19.00 -41.07 21.29
CA ASP A 152 -20.20 -41.85 21.45
C ASP A 152 -21.10 -41.29 22.57
N THR A 153 -22.38 -41.35 22.25
CA THR A 153 -23.57 -41.22 23.08
C THR A 153 -23.41 -41.65 24.54
N GLU A 154 -23.53 -40.73 25.48
CA GLU A 154 -24.19 -41.00 26.77
C GLU A 154 -25.17 -39.87 27.11
N ALA A 155 -26.44 -40.27 27.26
CA ALA A 155 -27.53 -39.47 27.77
C ALA A 155 -27.34 -39.20 29.28
N VAL A 156 -27.82 -38.07 29.82
CA VAL A 156 -29.02 -37.85 30.68
C VAL A 156 -29.04 -36.33 31.11
N PRO A 157 -30.01 -35.80 31.89
CA PRO A 157 -31.30 -35.22 31.51
C PRO A 157 -31.41 -33.67 31.60
N SER A 158 -32.48 -33.20 30.96
CA SER A 158 -33.19 -31.93 31.16
C SER A 158 -33.41 -31.54 32.64
N VAL A 159 -32.97 -30.33 33.01
CA VAL A 159 -33.47 -29.58 34.17
C VAL A 159 -33.84 -28.17 33.74
N ALA A 160 -35.07 -27.81 34.06
CA ALA A 160 -35.70 -26.53 33.78
C ALA A 160 -35.14 -25.39 34.67
N GLU A 161 -35.09 -24.22 34.04
CA GLU A 161 -35.56 -22.93 34.57
C GLU A 161 -34.97 -22.40 35.90
N ARG A 162 -34.16 -21.34 35.78
CA ARG A 162 -34.18 -20.25 36.76
C ARG A 162 -33.72 -18.94 36.13
N ALA A 163 -34.68 -18.03 36.01
CA ALA A 163 -34.46 -16.60 35.82
C ALA A 163 -33.62 -16.06 36.97
N VAL A 164 -32.55 -15.34 36.63
CA VAL A 164 -31.88 -14.40 37.53
C VAL A 164 -31.70 -13.11 36.74
N ALA A 165 -32.39 -12.08 37.21
CA ALA A 165 -32.21 -10.71 36.79
C ALA A 165 -30.78 -10.26 37.11
N ASP A 166 -30.03 -9.82 36.09
CA ASP A 166 -28.78 -9.09 36.27
C ASP A 166 -29.12 -7.59 36.12
N ASP A 167 -29.18 -6.93 37.27
CA ASP A 167 -29.32 -5.50 37.44
C ASP A 167 -27.94 -4.88 37.21
N ARG A 168 -27.71 -4.33 36.01
CA ARG A 168 -26.53 -3.51 35.71
C ARG A 168 -26.93 -2.07 35.43
N PRO A 169 -26.18 -1.10 35.98
CA PRO A 169 -26.51 0.30 35.85
C PRO A 169 -26.37 0.76 34.40
N ALA A 170 -27.29 1.64 33.99
CA ALA A 170 -27.25 2.33 32.72
C ALA A 170 -25.90 3.04 32.52
N ASP A 171 -25.20 2.64 31.46
CA ASP A 171 -24.01 3.32 30.96
C ASP A 171 -24.42 4.68 30.36
N PRO A 172 -23.89 5.82 30.84
CA PRO A 172 -24.26 7.14 30.33
C PRO A 172 -23.48 7.43 29.05
N LEU A 173 -23.82 6.75 27.96
CA LEU A 173 -23.25 6.99 26.64
C LEU A 173 -24.37 7.12 25.63
N LEU A 174 -24.63 8.37 25.21
CA LEU A 174 -25.01 8.80 23.85
C LEU A 174 -25.69 10.18 23.94
N HIS A 175 -24.89 11.22 24.21
CA HIS A 175 -25.24 12.58 23.84
C HIS A 175 -24.30 12.97 22.70
N TRP A 176 -24.79 12.90 21.46
CA TRP A 176 -24.08 13.39 20.28
C TRP A 176 -24.52 14.84 20.09
N GLU A 177 -23.67 15.80 20.47
CA GLU A 177 -23.89 17.22 20.16
C GLU A 177 -23.30 17.54 18.79
N ASP A 178 -24.10 18.20 17.94
CA ASP A 178 -23.64 18.86 16.72
C ASP A 178 -22.67 20.00 17.09
N PRO A 179 -21.46 20.05 16.53
CA PRO A 179 -20.61 21.22 16.68
C PRO A 179 -21.08 22.35 15.75
N GLU A 180 -21.50 23.46 16.35
CA GLU A 180 -21.68 24.75 15.67
C GLU A 180 -20.36 25.22 15.05
N LEU A 181 -20.40 25.58 13.76
CA LEU A 181 -19.31 26.19 13.01
C LEU A 181 -18.97 27.58 13.60
N PRO A 182 -17.69 27.92 13.86
CA PRO A 182 -17.32 29.30 14.11
C PRO A 182 -17.06 30.05 12.80
N ASP A 183 -17.64 31.25 12.74
CA ASP A 183 -17.50 32.27 11.71
C ASP A 183 -16.05 32.67 11.42
N GLU A 184 -15.80 32.98 10.16
CA GLU A 184 -14.65 33.74 9.69
C GLU A 184 -14.55 35.09 10.40
N THR A 185 -13.34 35.50 10.79
CA THR A 185 -12.80 36.87 10.62
C THR A 185 -11.40 36.96 11.23
N GLY A 186 -10.50 37.70 10.57
CA GLY A 186 -9.39 38.36 11.28
C GLY A 186 -8.04 38.36 10.58
N LEU A 187 -7.86 39.34 9.69
CA LEU A 187 -6.60 39.72 9.05
C LEU A 187 -5.48 40.18 10.01
N SER A 188 -4.25 40.09 9.49
CA SER A 188 -3.00 40.83 9.80
C SER A 188 -2.14 40.28 10.96
N ARG A 189 -0.82 40.11 10.82
CA ARG A 189 0.17 41.17 10.57
C ARG A 189 1.60 40.58 10.42
N GLU A 190 2.41 41.24 9.59
CA GLU A 190 3.84 41.00 9.31
C GLU A 190 4.79 41.48 10.43
N GLU A 191 6.06 41.01 10.28
CA GLU A 191 7.36 41.55 10.74
C GLU A 191 8.00 41.02 12.06
N PRO A 192 9.34 41.11 12.23
CA PRO A 192 10.42 40.78 11.29
C PRO A 192 11.58 39.96 11.95
N LEU A 193 12.53 39.56 11.10
CA LEU A 193 13.76 38.81 11.35
C LEU A 193 14.71 39.45 12.40
N THR A 194 15.36 38.61 13.21
CA THR A 194 16.64 38.92 13.87
C THR A 194 17.70 37.85 13.57
N PRO A 195 18.96 38.25 13.30
CA PRO A 195 20.06 37.32 13.05
C PRO A 195 20.78 36.99 14.37
N VAL A 196 21.03 35.71 14.64
CA VAL A 196 21.93 35.29 15.73
C VAL A 196 23.24 34.80 15.14
N ALA A 197 24.31 35.35 15.71
CA ALA A 197 25.69 35.26 15.29
C ALA A 197 26.33 33.89 15.51
N ALA A 198 27.37 33.67 14.72
CA ALA A 198 28.33 32.58 14.80
C ALA A 198 29.12 32.55 16.11
N SER A 199 29.44 31.34 16.57
CA SER A 199 30.63 31.03 17.36
C SER A 199 31.19 29.69 16.90
N ASP A 200 32.46 29.72 16.52
CA ASP A 200 33.37 28.58 16.38
C ASP A 200 33.57 27.85 17.72
N GLU A 201 33.78 26.53 17.69
CA GLU A 201 35.04 25.88 18.06
C GLU A 201 34.86 24.36 18.28
N SER A 202 35.61 23.61 17.46
CA SER A 202 36.27 22.32 17.69
C SER A 202 35.95 21.49 18.93
N GLU A 203 35.51 20.25 18.72
CA GLU A 203 36.02 19.12 19.52
C GLU A 203 35.97 17.79 18.74
N SER A 204 37.13 17.14 18.66
CA SER A 204 37.37 15.84 18.05
C SER A 204 36.61 14.73 18.78
N ALA A 205 35.95 13.84 18.03
CA ALA A 205 35.61 12.51 18.52
C ALA A 205 35.73 11.47 17.39
N GLU A 206 36.59 10.50 17.64
CA GLU A 206 36.87 9.32 16.82
C GLU A 206 35.56 8.58 16.48
N THR A 207 35.23 8.47 15.19
CA THR A 207 34.07 7.69 14.75
C THR A 207 34.48 6.25 14.49
N SER A 208 34.18 5.40 15.47
CA SER A 208 34.14 3.94 15.34
C SER A 208 33.15 3.55 14.23
N ILE A 209 33.61 2.75 13.27
CA ILE A 209 32.82 2.26 12.14
C ILE A 209 31.90 1.14 12.66
N ALA A 210 30.80 1.53 13.30
CA ALA A 210 29.73 0.62 13.65
C ALA A 210 28.94 0.25 12.38
N SER A 211 28.72 -1.04 12.19
CA SER A 211 27.88 -1.64 11.16
C SER A 211 26.58 -0.86 10.98
N VAL A 212 26.45 -0.16 9.85
CA VAL A 212 25.25 0.58 9.46
C VAL A 212 24.19 -0.45 9.09
N ARG A 213 23.40 -0.88 10.07
CA ARG A 213 22.05 -1.37 9.77
C ARG A 213 21.29 -0.19 9.17
N PRO A 214 20.60 -0.36 8.03
CA PRO A 214 19.72 0.69 7.53
C PRO A 214 18.75 1.06 8.65
N ALA A 215 18.58 2.35 8.88
CA ALA A 215 17.62 2.85 9.85
C ALA A 215 16.23 2.25 9.50
N PRO A 216 15.45 1.80 10.50
CA PRO A 216 14.06 1.44 10.27
C PRO A 216 13.40 2.56 9.49
N ILE A 217 12.70 2.21 8.40
CA ILE A 217 11.84 3.16 7.71
C ILE A 217 10.79 3.56 8.74
N ASP A 218 10.90 4.78 9.24
CA ASP A 218 9.89 5.41 10.08
C ASP A 218 8.75 5.78 9.14
N LEU A 219 7.93 4.78 8.82
CA LEU A 219 6.58 5.06 8.33
C LEU A 219 5.96 5.84 9.49
N GLU A 220 5.67 7.12 9.29
CA GLU A 220 4.75 7.86 10.17
C GLU A 220 3.39 7.15 10.08
N ILE A 221 3.28 6.00 10.74
CA ILE A 221 2.04 5.31 10.98
C ILE A 221 1.37 6.21 12.00
N THR A 222 0.67 7.22 11.50
CA THR A 222 -0.35 7.93 12.28
C THR A 222 -1.39 6.88 12.65
N SER A 223 -1.11 6.15 13.73
CA SER A 223 -1.93 5.08 14.25
C SER A 223 -3.13 5.72 14.91
N ARG A 224 -4.12 6.06 14.10
CA ARG A 224 -5.41 6.54 14.61
C ARG A 224 -6.07 5.37 15.34
N GLU A 225 -6.63 5.63 16.51
CA GLU A 225 -7.52 4.68 17.18
C GLU A 225 -8.66 4.34 16.22
N LEU A 226 -8.88 3.05 15.97
CA LEU A 226 -9.94 2.60 15.08
C LEU A 226 -11.23 2.37 15.87
N ARG A 227 -12.31 3.07 15.48
CA ARG A 227 -13.66 2.85 16.01
C ARG A 227 -14.54 2.25 14.94
N VAL A 228 -14.82 0.96 15.09
CA VAL A 228 -15.68 0.20 14.17
C VAL A 228 -17.07 0.04 14.76
N VAL A 229 -18.08 0.41 13.98
CA VAL A 229 -19.49 0.14 14.27
C VAL A 229 -19.98 -0.90 13.27
N ASN A 230 -20.47 -2.04 13.74
CA ASN A 230 -21.11 -3.01 12.86
C ASN A 230 -22.54 -2.55 12.56
N ALA A 231 -22.94 -2.66 11.30
CA ALA A 231 -24.29 -2.34 10.88
C ALA A 231 -24.79 -3.29 9.79
N GLN A 232 -26.12 -3.40 9.69
CA GLN A 232 -26.82 -4.06 8.61
C GLN A 232 -27.39 -3.00 7.67
N PRO A 233 -27.12 -3.07 6.36
CA PRO A 233 -27.75 -2.16 5.41
C PRO A 233 -29.24 -2.51 5.25
N GLY A 234 -30.08 -1.50 5.26
CA GLY A 234 -31.54 -1.62 5.14
C GLY A 234 -32.05 -1.24 3.75
N GLU A 235 -32.00 0.06 3.43
CA GLU A 235 -32.52 0.62 2.18
C GLU A 235 -31.53 1.62 1.59
N MET A 236 -31.38 1.62 0.27
CA MET A 236 -30.63 2.63 -0.46
C MET A 236 -31.59 3.72 -0.92
N VAL A 237 -31.35 4.94 -0.47
CA VAL A 237 -32.13 6.13 -0.84
C VAL A 237 -31.27 7.05 -1.71
N GLU A 238 -31.88 8.02 -2.37
CA GLU A 238 -31.23 8.89 -3.37
C GLU A 238 -29.89 9.48 -2.88
N ASP A 239 -29.88 10.00 -1.64
CA ASP A 239 -28.70 10.65 -1.06
C ASP A 239 -28.05 9.87 0.08
N GLY A 240 -28.27 8.55 0.19
CA GLY A 240 -27.61 7.80 1.25
C GLY A 240 -28.03 6.35 1.45
N LEU A 241 -27.48 5.77 2.50
CA LEU A 241 -27.74 4.40 2.94
C LEU A 241 -28.41 4.41 4.31
N VAL A 242 -29.59 3.79 4.41
CA VAL A 242 -30.20 3.49 5.69
C VAL A 242 -29.52 2.24 6.25
N ILE A 243 -28.99 2.35 7.47
CA ILE A 243 -28.34 1.26 8.18
C ILE A 243 -29.03 1.01 9.53
N GLU A 244 -28.95 -0.22 10.01
CA GLU A 244 -29.37 -0.64 11.33
C GLU A 244 -28.13 -1.07 12.11
N ILE A 245 -27.82 -0.37 13.20
CA ILE A 245 -26.64 -0.64 14.04
C ILE A 245 -26.98 -1.75 15.04
N ASP A 246 -25.98 -2.50 15.48
CA ASP A 246 -26.11 -3.45 16.59
C ASP A 246 -26.75 -2.75 17.81
N GLY A 247 -28.01 -3.10 18.12
CA GLY A 247 -28.86 -2.37 19.08
C GLY A 247 -30.24 -2.01 18.53
N GLY A 248 -30.47 -2.13 17.22
CA GLY A 248 -31.76 -1.92 16.55
C GLY A 248 -32.01 -0.47 16.11
N ASP A 249 -31.06 0.44 16.37
CA ASP A 249 -31.13 1.83 15.95
C ASP A 249 -30.95 1.93 14.43
N LYS A 250 -31.94 2.52 13.76
CA LYS A 250 -31.88 2.84 12.32
C LYS A 250 -31.39 4.26 12.09
N ARG A 251 -30.43 4.43 11.19
CA ARG A 251 -29.85 5.75 10.84
C ARG A 251 -29.64 5.86 9.34
N LYS A 252 -29.83 7.05 8.78
CA LYS A 252 -29.43 7.38 7.41
C LYS A 252 -28.02 7.94 7.42
N ILE A 253 -27.14 7.35 6.61
CA ILE A 253 -25.80 7.89 6.34
C ILE A 253 -25.84 8.51 4.95
N GLY A 254 -25.57 9.81 4.86
CA GLY A 254 -25.45 10.50 3.58
C GLY A 254 -24.20 10.05 2.82
N PHE A 255 -24.27 9.94 1.50
CA PHE A 255 -23.09 9.57 0.69
C PHE A 255 -21.98 10.61 0.76
N ASP A 256 -22.34 11.88 0.94
CA ASP A 256 -21.45 13.00 1.19
C ASP A 256 -20.62 12.87 2.47
N ARG A 257 -21.08 12.05 3.43
CA ARG A 257 -20.38 11.78 4.69
C ARG A 257 -19.43 10.58 4.64
N ILE A 258 -19.32 9.92 3.49
CA ILE A 258 -18.45 8.75 3.31
C ILE A 258 -17.21 9.22 2.57
N ASP A 259 -16.10 9.35 3.29
CA ASP A 259 -14.83 9.80 2.72
C ASP A 259 -14.14 8.70 1.90
N ALA A 260 -14.30 7.45 2.33
CA ALA A 260 -13.67 6.30 1.67
C ALA A 260 -14.48 5.02 1.84
N ILE A 261 -14.36 4.12 0.86
CA ILE A 261 -15.00 2.80 0.85
C ILE A 261 -13.91 1.75 0.64
N SER A 262 -13.91 0.72 1.49
CA SER A 262 -13.11 -0.49 1.31
C SER A 262 -14.02 -1.70 1.15
N VAL A 263 -13.65 -2.60 0.23
CA VAL A 263 -14.38 -3.85 -0.04
C VAL A 263 -13.38 -5.00 -0.06
N VAL A 264 -13.62 -6.00 0.79
CA VAL A 264 -12.76 -7.19 0.91
C VAL A 264 -13.60 -8.45 0.93
N ALA A 265 -13.19 -9.46 0.17
CA ALA A 265 -13.70 -10.82 0.30
C ALA A 265 -12.86 -11.60 1.33
N VAL A 266 -13.49 -12.04 2.42
CA VAL A 266 -12.84 -12.79 3.50
C VAL A 266 -13.23 -14.25 3.41
N GLU A 267 -12.26 -15.12 3.13
CA GLU A 267 -12.43 -16.57 3.22
C GLU A 267 -12.29 -17.04 4.69
N GLY A 268 -13.05 -18.07 5.08
CA GLY A 268 -12.98 -18.66 6.42
C GLY A 268 -13.81 -17.97 7.51
N LEU A 269 -14.45 -16.84 7.22
CA LEU A 269 -15.37 -16.17 8.17
C LEU A 269 -16.74 -16.87 8.28
N ALA A 270 -17.13 -17.61 7.23
CA ALA A 270 -18.33 -18.44 7.16
C ALA A 270 -18.09 -19.62 6.20
N ALA A 271 -19.12 -20.44 5.95
CA ALA A 271 -19.05 -21.57 5.00
C ALA A 271 -18.80 -21.16 3.54
N LYS A 272 -19.03 -19.87 3.23
CA LYS A 272 -18.68 -19.23 1.96
C LYS A 272 -17.85 -17.98 2.29
N PHE A 273 -17.12 -17.45 1.30
CA PHE A 273 -16.47 -16.15 1.46
C PHE A 273 -17.50 -15.08 1.85
N VAL A 274 -17.11 -14.20 2.75
CA VAL A 274 -17.95 -13.09 3.23
C VAL A 274 -17.40 -11.80 2.66
N ILE A 275 -18.25 -11.02 1.99
CA ILE A 275 -17.88 -9.67 1.59
C ILE A 275 -18.01 -8.74 2.81
N VAL A 276 -16.92 -8.06 3.15
CA VAL A 276 -16.89 -7.01 4.17
C VAL A 276 -16.76 -5.67 3.46
N ILE A 277 -17.64 -4.74 3.79
CA ILE A 277 -17.63 -3.37 3.25
C ILE A 277 -17.43 -2.43 4.42
N ASP A 278 -16.36 -1.66 4.38
CA ASP A 278 -16.04 -0.65 5.39
C ASP A 278 -16.27 0.74 4.79
N LEU A 279 -17.12 1.54 5.44
CA LEU A 279 -17.40 2.93 5.10
C LEU A 279 -16.69 3.84 6.11
N ALA A 280 -15.64 4.53 5.68
CA ALA A 280 -14.89 5.46 6.52
C ALA A 280 -15.53 6.86 6.45
N LEU A 281 -15.79 7.48 7.61
CA LEU A 281 -16.56 8.72 7.69
C LEU A 281 -15.73 9.98 7.94
N ASN A 282 -14.48 9.83 8.36
CA ASN A 282 -13.58 10.92 8.74
C ASN A 282 -12.13 10.58 8.37
N TRP A 283 -11.97 9.92 7.21
CA TRP A 283 -10.67 9.54 6.67
C TRP A 283 -9.81 10.78 6.38
N MET A 284 -10.42 11.84 5.85
CA MET A 284 -9.75 13.08 5.51
C MET A 284 -9.58 14.05 6.68
N SER A 285 -10.13 13.71 7.86
CA SER A 285 -10.01 14.53 9.07
C SER A 285 -8.66 14.36 9.77
N ASP A 286 -8.35 15.29 10.68
CA ASP A 286 -7.13 15.26 11.48
C ASP A 286 -6.93 13.90 12.19
N SER A 287 -5.68 13.47 12.22
CA SER A 287 -5.17 12.27 12.88
C SER A 287 -5.40 12.24 14.39
N SER A 288 -5.71 13.39 15.01
CA SER A 288 -6.05 13.50 16.43
C SER A 288 -7.39 12.83 16.79
N GLU A 289 -8.29 12.64 15.82
CA GLU A 289 -9.56 11.92 16.02
C GLU A 289 -9.45 10.44 15.65
N PRO A 290 -10.16 9.54 16.37
CA PRO A 290 -10.27 8.14 15.97
C PRO A 290 -10.88 8.01 14.56
N LEU A 291 -10.38 7.04 13.78
CA LEU A 291 -10.96 6.71 12.48
C LEU A 291 -12.29 5.98 12.70
N LYS A 292 -13.38 6.58 12.21
CA LYS A 292 -14.75 6.09 12.36
C LYS A 292 -15.11 5.28 11.12
N VAL A 293 -15.40 3.99 11.34
CA VAL A 293 -15.74 3.05 10.27
C VAL A 293 -17.07 2.38 10.56
N ILE A 294 -17.95 2.36 9.57
CA ILE A 294 -19.16 1.52 9.57
C ILE A 294 -18.85 0.26 8.77
N ARG A 295 -18.94 -0.90 9.43
CA ARG A 295 -18.67 -2.20 8.84
C ARG A 295 -19.96 -2.93 8.50
N LEU A 296 -20.12 -3.26 7.22
CA LEU A 296 -21.21 -4.08 6.70
C LEU A 296 -20.67 -5.46 6.33
N ARG A 297 -21.44 -6.50 6.65
CA ARG A 297 -21.06 -7.90 6.38
C ARG A 297 -22.10 -8.59 5.50
N GLY A 298 -21.69 -9.04 4.32
CA GLY A 298 -22.56 -9.65 3.32
C GLY A 298 -23.19 -10.99 3.72
N ASP A 299 -22.75 -11.61 4.82
CA ASP A 299 -23.39 -12.80 5.39
C ASP A 299 -24.51 -12.48 6.39
N ARG A 300 -24.69 -11.20 6.75
CA ARG A 300 -25.70 -10.73 7.72
C ARG A 300 -26.90 -10.05 7.08
N PHE A 301 -26.89 -9.83 5.76
CA PHE A 301 -27.99 -9.24 5.01
C PHE A 301 -28.09 -9.88 3.62
N ASP A 302 -29.23 -9.72 2.94
CA ASP A 302 -29.36 -10.11 1.53
C ASP A 302 -29.05 -8.91 0.63
N PRO A 303 -27.95 -8.91 -0.14
CA PRO A 303 -27.61 -7.78 -1.00
C PRO A 303 -28.67 -7.47 -2.07
N ARG A 304 -29.49 -8.47 -2.45
CA ARG A 304 -30.51 -8.31 -3.49
C ARG A 304 -31.67 -7.43 -3.04
N THR A 305 -31.87 -7.26 -1.74
CA THR A 305 -32.93 -6.39 -1.21
C THR A 305 -32.56 -4.91 -1.28
N LEU A 306 -31.26 -4.59 -1.34
CA LEU A 306 -30.77 -3.20 -1.43
C LEU A 306 -30.85 -2.62 -2.85
N ALA A 307 -30.78 -3.48 -3.87
CA ALA A 307 -30.85 -3.08 -5.27
C ALA A 307 -31.67 -4.12 -6.07
N PRO A 308 -32.99 -4.17 -5.90
CA PRO A 308 -33.84 -5.12 -6.62
C PRO A 308 -33.86 -4.77 -8.12
N GLY A 309 -33.25 -5.62 -8.96
CA GLY A 309 -33.41 -5.56 -10.42
C GLY A 309 -32.38 -4.77 -11.21
N LYS A 310 -31.13 -4.65 -10.72
CA LYS A 310 -29.97 -4.28 -11.54
C LYS A 310 -29.03 -5.47 -11.75
#